data_AF-A0A926X7J6-F1
#
_entry.id   AF-A0A926X7J6-F1
#
_cell.length_a   1.000
_cell.length_b   1.000
_cell.length_c   1.000
_cell.angle_alpha   90.00
_cell.angle_beta   90.00
_cell.angle_gamma   90.00
#
_symmetry.space_group_name_H-M   'P 1'
#
loop_
_entity.id
_entity.type
_entity.pdbx_description
1 polymer ?
#
loop_
_entity_poly.entity_id
_entity_poly.type
_entity_poly.pdbx_seq_one_letter_code
_entity_poly.pdbx_strand_id
1 'polypeptide(L)'
;MRQTQAGYWLDREELMKIRDRKLLSSDRDYLYFALQIDYPGKLNPQIDVDAFCDRWNLSAGDFYKALGDLKNKRIVEAISNQLNLHLQETV
;
A
#
# COMPACT_ATOMS: atom_id res chain seq x y z
N MET A 1 19.55 -27.20 17.96
CA MET A 1 20.05 -25.85 17.63
C MET A 1 19.12 -25.26 16.57
N ARG A 2 18.31 -24.25 16.90
CA ARG A 2 17.49 -23.55 15.90
C ARG A 2 18.41 -22.53 15.22
N GLN A 3 18.73 -22.75 13.94
CA GLN A 3 19.34 -21.71 13.12
C GLN A 3 18.32 -20.57 13.01
N THR A 4 18.63 -19.40 13.58
CA THR A 4 17.98 -18.15 13.21
C THR A 4 18.36 -17.88 11.76
N GLN A 5 17.48 -18.22 10.83
CA GLN A 5 17.60 -17.78 9.46
C GLN A 5 17.49 -16.25 9.47
N ALA A 6 18.63 -15.56 9.32
CA ALA A 6 18.65 -14.12 9.15
C ALA A 6 18.03 -13.81 7.78
N GLY A 7 16.71 -13.63 7.76
CA GLY A 7 15.99 -13.15 6.59
C GLY A 7 16.25 -11.66 6.42
N TYR A 8 16.66 -11.25 5.22
CA TYR A 8 16.60 -9.85 4.84
C TYR A 8 15.13 -9.47 4.63
N TRP A 9 14.70 -8.38 5.26
CA TRP A 9 13.34 -7.84 5.14
C TRP A 9 13.45 -6.47 4.50
N LEU A 10 12.73 -6.29 3.39
CA LEU A 10 12.63 -5.00 2.73
C LEU A 10 11.88 -4.02 3.65
N ASP A 11 12.51 -2.90 3.99
CA ASP A 11 11.88 -1.84 4.79
C ASP A 11 11.30 -0.70 3.93
N ARG A 12 10.65 0.27 4.59
CA ARG A 12 10.05 1.44 3.95
C ARG A 12 11.08 2.29 3.21
N GLU A 13 12.21 2.59 3.84
CA GLU A 13 13.22 3.48 3.25
C GLU A 13 13.86 2.83 2.01
N GLU A 14 14.10 1.53 2.09
CA GLU A 14 14.59 0.75 0.97
C GLU A 14 13.59 0.74 -0.18
N LEU A 15 12.30 0.48 0.08
CA LEU A 15 11.26 0.51 -0.95
C LEU A 15 11.11 1.90 -1.58
N MET A 16 11.21 2.98 -0.79
CA MET A 16 11.23 4.35 -1.31
C MET A 16 12.43 4.58 -2.24
N LYS A 17 13.64 4.15 -1.86
CA LYS A 17 14.83 4.25 -2.72
C LYS A 17 14.67 3.45 -4.02
N ILE A 18 14.04 2.27 -3.97
CA ILE A 18 13.75 1.45 -5.15
C ILE A 18 12.79 2.19 -6.08
N ARG A 19 11.74 2.84 -5.55
CA ARG A 19 10.82 3.68 -6.33
C ARG A 19 11.52 4.87 -6.97
N ASP A 20 12.33 5.61 -6.22
CA ASP A 20 13.05 6.79 -6.70
C ASP A 20 14.04 6.44 -7.83
N ARG A 21 14.65 5.26 -7.75
CA ARG A 21 15.53 4.72 -8.79
C ARG A 21 14.78 4.10 -9.97
N LYS A 22 13.44 4.16 -9.98
CA LYS A 22 12.57 3.59 -11.02
C LYS A 22 12.83 2.10 -11.28
N LEU A 23 13.11 1.35 -10.20
CA LEU A 23 13.34 -0.09 -10.26
C LEU A 23 12.04 -0.91 -10.16
N LEU A 24 10.91 -0.25 -9.91
CA LEU A 24 9.57 -0.86 -9.97
C LEU A 24 8.95 -0.59 -11.34
N SER A 25 8.18 -1.56 -11.85
CA SER A 25 7.57 -1.44 -13.18
C SER A 25 6.31 -0.57 -13.19
N SER A 26 5.70 -0.33 -12.02
CA SER A 26 4.47 0.46 -11.89
C SER A 26 4.18 0.87 -10.44
N ASP A 27 3.30 1.86 -10.25
CA ASP A 27 2.77 2.25 -8.93
C ASP A 27 1.98 1.11 -8.26
N ARG A 28 1.43 0.18 -9.04
CA ARG A 28 0.82 -1.05 -8.55
C ARG A 28 1.81 -1.91 -7.76
N ASP A 29 3.03 -2.09 -8.28
CA ASP A 29 4.05 -2.87 -7.60
C ASP A 29 4.47 -2.19 -6.30
N TYR A 30 4.63 -0.85 -6.36
CA TYR A 30 4.95 -0.05 -5.19
C TYR A 30 3.88 -0.18 -4.10
N LEU A 31 2.61 0.00 -4.48
CA LEU A 31 1.49 -0.13 -3.55
C LEU A 31 1.43 -1.53 -2.94
N TYR A 32 1.65 -2.58 -3.74
CA TYR A 32 1.66 -3.95 -3.23
C TYR A 32 2.69 -4.14 -2.11
N PHE A 33 3.94 -3.73 -2.33
CA PHE A 33 4.98 -3.88 -1.31
C PHE A 33 4.73 -2.99 -0.10
N ALA A 34 4.26 -1.76 -0.30
CA ALA A 34 3.87 -0.86 0.79
C ALA A 34 2.79 -1.48 1.69
N LEU A 35 1.78 -2.12 1.08
CA LEU A 35 0.74 -2.86 1.80
C LEU A 35 1.31 -4.05 2.58
N GLN A 36 2.25 -4.81 1.99
CA GLN A 36 2.86 -5.94 2.69
C GLN A 36 3.73 -5.51 3.87
N ILE A 37 4.37 -4.34 3.78
CA ILE A 37 5.20 -3.77 4.86
C ILE A 37 4.31 -3.30 6.02
N ASP A 38 3.24 -2.54 5.75
CA ASP A 38 2.40 -1.98 6.81
C ASP A 38 1.34 -2.96 7.32
N TYR A 39 0.91 -3.92 6.49
CA TYR A 39 -0.16 -4.87 6.78
C TYR A 39 0.24 -6.31 6.40
N PRO A 40 1.32 -6.86 7.00
CA PRO A 40 1.83 -8.18 6.62
C PRO A 40 0.76 -9.27 6.79
N GLY A 41 0.55 -10.06 5.74
CA GLY A 41 -0.36 -11.20 5.74
C GLY A 41 -1.86 -10.86 5.75
N LYS A 42 -2.25 -9.59 5.63
CA LYS A 42 -3.66 -9.18 5.59
C LYS A 42 -4.14 -9.06 4.14
N LEU A 43 -5.13 -9.87 3.76
CA LEU A 43 -5.81 -9.79 2.46
C LEU A 43 -6.89 -8.69 2.41
N ASN A 44 -7.35 -8.22 3.58
CA ASN A 44 -8.31 -7.13 3.72
C ASN A 44 -7.97 -6.21 4.90
N PRO A 45 -6.90 -5.40 4.79
CA PRO A 45 -6.59 -4.41 5.80
C PRO A 45 -7.64 -3.29 5.81
N GLN A 46 -7.94 -2.78 7.00
CA GLN A 46 -8.61 -1.49 7.16
C GLN A 46 -7.54 -0.40 7.08
N ILE A 47 -7.67 0.49 6.10
CA ILE A 47 -6.65 1.50 5.79
C ILE A 47 -7.26 2.89 5.92
N ASP A 48 -6.58 3.73 6.70
CA ASP A 48 -6.69 5.18 6.60
C ASP A 48 -5.89 5.61 5.36
N VAL A 49 -6.60 5.95 4.28
CA VAL A 49 -6.00 6.19 2.97
C VAL A 49 -5.12 7.44 3.00
N ASP A 50 -5.52 8.48 3.72
CA ASP A 50 -4.79 9.74 3.75
C ASP A 50 -3.47 9.56 4.49
N ALA A 51 -3.52 8.96 5.69
CA ALA A 51 -2.32 8.67 6.47
C ALA A 51 -1.37 7.70 5.74
N PHE A 52 -1.92 6.71 5.02
CA PHE A 52 -1.13 5.79 4.22
C PHE A 52 -0.46 6.49 3.04
N CYS A 53 -1.21 7.32 2.30
CA CYS A 53 -0.70 8.06 1.16
C CYS A 53 0.41 9.03 1.56
N ASP A 54 0.24 9.75 2.67
CA ASP A 54 1.27 10.63 3.23
C ASP A 54 2.53 9.85 3.60
N ARG A 55 2.38 8.71 4.29
CA ARG A 55 3.50 7.84 4.69
C ARG A 55 4.27 7.31 3.48
N TRP A 56 3.59 6.99 2.37
CA TRP A 56 4.19 6.37 1.19
C TRP A 56 4.41 7.35 0.03
N ASN A 57 4.25 8.65 0.25
CA ASN A 57 4.39 9.67 -0.79
C ASN A 57 3.60 9.30 -2.06
N LEU A 58 2.34 8.88 -1.87
CA LEU A 58 1.42 8.53 -2.95
C LEU A 58 0.33 9.57 -3.03
N SER A 59 -0.14 9.85 -4.24
CA SER A 59 -1.42 10.55 -4.38
C SER A 59 -2.56 9.57 -4.11
N ALA A 60 -3.67 10.06 -3.56
CA ALA A 60 -4.87 9.25 -3.38
C ALA A 60 -5.38 8.68 -4.72
N GLY A 61 -5.22 9.43 -5.81
CA GLY A 61 -5.57 8.98 -7.16
C GLY A 61 -4.74 7.78 -7.62
N ASP A 62 -3.42 7.84 -7.46
CA ASP A 62 -2.52 6.73 -7.80
C ASP A 62 -2.77 5.54 -6.90
N PHE A 63 -3.05 5.77 -5.61
CA PHE A 63 -3.44 4.74 -4.66
C PHE A 63 -4.69 3.99 -5.14
N TYR A 64 -5.80 4.68 -5.43
CA TYR A 64 -7.04 4.01 -5.83
C TYR A 64 -6.91 3.31 -7.19
N LYS A 65 -6.16 3.90 -8.12
CA LYS A 65 -5.87 3.27 -9.41
C LYS A 65 -5.08 1.98 -9.24
N ALA A 66 -3.95 2.04 -8.52
CA ALA A 66 -3.11 0.88 -8.22
C ALA A 66 -3.87 -0.18 -7.44
N LEU A 67 -4.73 0.23 -6.49
CA LEU A 67 -5.56 -0.68 -5.72
C LEU A 67 -6.61 -1.38 -6.59
N GLY A 68 -7.25 -0.65 -7.50
CA GLY A 68 -8.15 -1.22 -8.50
C GLY A 68 -7.46 -2.27 -9.35
N ASP A 69 -6.23 -2.01 -9.79
CA ASP A 69 -5.43 -2.96 -10.55
C ASP A 69 -5.08 -4.23 -9.73
N LEU A 70 -4.72 -4.08 -8.46
CA LEU A 70 -4.45 -5.21 -7.56
C LEU A 70 -5.72 -6.04 -7.30
N LYS A 71 -6.86 -5.39 -7.11
CA LYS A 71 -8.16 -6.05 -6.94
C LYS A 71 -8.57 -6.82 -8.19
N ASN A 72 -8.44 -6.21 -9.37
CA ASN A 72 -8.74 -6.87 -10.65
C ASN A 72 -7.86 -8.11 -10.89
N LYS A 73 -6.63 -8.09 -10.37
CA LYS A 73 -5.69 -9.23 -10.40
C LYS A 73 -5.89 -10.23 -9.25
N ARG A 74 -6.86 -10.02 -8.37
CA ARG A 74 -7.14 -10.87 -7.18
C ARG A 74 -5.97 -10.99 -6.21
N ILE A 75 -5.10 -9.98 -6.16
CA ILE A 75 -3.99 -9.92 -5.20
C ILE A 75 -4.49 -9.38 -3.85
N VAL A 76 -5.50 -8.50 -3.88
CA VAL A 76 -6.18 -7.94 -2.71
C VAL A 76 -7.68 -8.19 -2.88
N GLU A 77 -8.35 -8.66 -1.83
CA GLU A 77 -9.77 -9.04 -1.90
C GLU A 77 -10.71 -7.86 -1.66
N ALA A 78 -10.42 -7.07 -0.63
CA ALA A 78 -11.10 -5.82 -0.32
C ALA A 78 -10.14 -4.95 0.50
N ILE A 79 -10.29 -3.63 0.44
CA ILE A 79 -9.74 -2.74 1.47
C ILE A 79 -10.95 -2.00 2.01
N SER A 80 -11.20 -2.16 3.31
CA SER A 80 -12.25 -1.42 3.99
C SER A 80 -11.75 0.01 4.19
N ASN A 81 -12.09 0.88 3.25
CA ASN A 81 -11.75 2.30 3.33
C ASN A 81 -12.62 2.97 4.40
N GLN A 82 -12.00 3.57 5.42
CA GLN A 82 -12.68 4.61 6.20
C GLN A 82 -12.65 5.90 5.40
N LEU A 83 -13.49 5.97 4.36
CA LEU A 83 -13.77 7.21 3.67
C LEU A 83 -14.58 8.10 4.63
N ASN A 84 -13.90 8.97 5.37
CA ASN A 84 -14.54 10.11 6.03
C ASN A 84 -15.01 11.10 4.95
N LEU A 85 -16.02 10.73 4.18
CA LEU A 85 -16.74 11.65 3.32
C LEU A 85 -17.58 12.56 4.23
N HIS A 86 -16.96 13.63 4.73
CA HIS A 86 -17.71 14.80 5.18
C HIS A 86 -18.33 15.47 3.94
N LEU A 87 -19.41 14.88 3.44
CA LEU A 87 -20.35 15.61 2.59
C LEU A 87 -21.03 16.63 3.51
N GLN A 88 -20.48 17.85 3.53
CA GLN A 88 -21.22 19.02 3.98
C GLN A 88 -22.46 19.14 3.09
N GLU A 89 -23.58 18.59 3.55
CA GLU A 89 -24.90 19.00 3.09
C GLU A 89 -25.04 20.49 3.39
N THR A 90 -24.85 21.30 2.35
CA THR A 90 -25.24 22.70 2.33
C THR A 90 -26.56 22.77 1.59
N VAL A 91 -27.67 22.72 2.33
CA VAL A 91 -28.91 23.45 2.03
C VAL A 91 -29.56 23.85 3.35
#